data_AF-A0A371YTB7-F1
#
_entry.id   AF-A0A371YTB7-F1
#
_cell.length_a   1.000
_cell.length_b   1.000
_cell.length_c   1.000
_cell.angle_alpha   90.00
_cell.angle_beta   90.00
_cell.angle_gamma   90.00
#
_symmetry.space_group_name_H-M   'P 1'
#
loop_
_entity.id
_entity.type
_entity.pdbx_description
1 polymer ?
#
loop_
_entity_poly.entity_id
_entity_poly.type
_entity_poly.pdbx_seq_one_letter_code
_entity_poly.pdbx_strand_id
1 'polypeptide(L)'
;MKNFGSVFKEQSKSPVSDLEIAVFEQQLKTELPLDYKEYLKFYDGVQPIHEVFLISKEEGASLLHYFFGLKETKYESLQENLNTFLELQEYPEYAKTSEFLAIGRDQGGNLLALNIADHKDHHVYFVEVHGLENPIFRVASTFTEFLENLYTLSYKSEIERIMKIGTLEELKAYIGEDVDILFNKDQYNRDLLLYSVICIREDFVEYLLPFYGKEQIEASQETALSNSILFEGYEGIISKLNIALRE
;
A
#
# COMPACT_ATOMS: atom_id res chain seq x y z
N MET A 1 -20.26 3.43 21.36
CA MET A 1 -19.06 4.17 20.88
C MET A 1 -18.02 3.11 20.52
N LYS A 2 -17.84 2.85 19.23
CA LYS A 2 -16.82 1.89 18.78
C LYS A 2 -15.44 2.52 18.94
N ASN A 3 -14.46 1.76 19.42
CA ASN A 3 -13.11 2.22 19.67
C ASN A 3 -12.21 1.81 18.50
N PHE A 4 -11.83 2.75 17.64
CA PHE A 4 -10.90 2.51 16.52
C PHE A 4 -9.42 2.67 16.92
N GLY A 5 -9.10 2.79 18.21
CA GLY A 5 -7.75 3.03 18.70
C GLY A 5 -6.72 1.95 18.37
N SER A 6 -7.14 0.76 17.93
CA SER A 6 -6.23 -0.29 17.42
C SER A 6 -5.91 -0.16 15.92
N VAL A 7 -6.66 0.66 15.17
CA VAL A 7 -6.52 0.82 13.72
C VAL A 7 -5.65 2.02 13.35
N PHE A 8 -5.64 3.05 14.20
CA PHE A 8 -4.93 4.31 13.93
C PHE A 8 -3.95 4.65 15.05
N LYS A 9 -2.73 5.07 14.68
CA LYS A 9 -1.66 5.44 15.63
C LYS A 9 -1.97 6.74 16.37
N GLU A 10 -2.64 7.66 15.68
CA GLU A 10 -2.95 9.00 16.17
C GLU A 10 -4.39 9.37 15.77
N GLN A 11 -5.06 10.14 16.62
CA GLN A 11 -6.29 10.83 16.24
C GLN A 11 -5.96 11.99 15.30
N SER A 12 -6.94 12.45 14.52
CA SER A 12 -6.75 13.65 13.72
C SER A 12 -6.44 14.84 14.64
N LYS A 13 -5.52 15.71 14.21
CA LYS A 13 -5.13 16.90 14.97
C LYS A 13 -6.29 17.89 15.16
N SER A 14 -7.31 17.76 14.31
CA SER A 14 -8.52 18.58 14.29
C SER A 14 -9.75 17.70 14.12
N PRO A 15 -10.42 17.28 15.21
CA PRO A 15 -11.68 16.54 15.16
C PRO A 15 -12.72 17.24 14.28
N VAL A 16 -13.46 16.49 13.47
CA VAL A 16 -14.57 17.00 12.66
C VAL A 16 -15.83 17.10 13.52
N SER A 17 -16.51 18.24 13.47
CA SER A 17 -17.77 18.47 14.18
C SER A 17 -18.98 17.96 13.39
N ASP A 18 -20.09 17.70 14.10
CA ASP A 18 -21.37 17.34 13.47
C ASP A 18 -21.85 18.40 12.47
N LEU A 19 -21.57 19.68 12.72
CA LEU A 19 -21.93 20.76 11.80
C LEU A 19 -21.13 20.68 10.50
N GLU A 20 -19.83 20.39 10.56
CA GLU A 20 -18.98 20.24 9.38
C GLU A 20 -19.40 19.03 8.54
N ILE A 21 -19.74 17.90 9.18
CA ILE A 21 -20.31 16.73 8.50
C ILE A 21 -21.63 17.08 7.82
N ALA A 22 -22.55 17.75 8.53
CA ALA A 22 -23.85 18.12 7.97
C ALA A 22 -23.74 19.07 6.76
N VAL A 23 -22.78 20.00 6.78
CA VAL A 23 -22.48 20.88 5.63
C VAL A 23 -21.99 20.05 4.44
N PHE A 24 -21.12 19.07 4.68
CA PHE A 24 -20.62 18.19 3.63
C PHE A 24 -21.71 17.28 3.05
N GLU A 25 -22.55 16.67 3.89
CA GLU A 25 -23.73 15.89 3.47
C GLU A 25 -24.69 16.74 2.62
N GLN A 26 -24.86 18.03 2.96
CA GLN A 26 -25.66 18.95 2.15
C GLN A 26 -25.05 19.19 0.75
N GLN A 27 -23.73 19.28 0.63
CA GLN A 27 -23.03 19.42 -0.65
C GLN A 27 -23.13 18.12 -1.47
N LEU A 28 -22.97 16.97 -0.79
CA LEU A 28 -23.09 15.63 -1.36
C LEU A 28 -24.53 15.30 -1.78
N LYS A 29 -25.52 15.99 -1.20
CA LYS A 29 -26.97 15.73 -1.36
C LYS A 29 -27.39 14.32 -0.94
N THR A 30 -26.65 13.71 -0.02
CA THR A 30 -26.95 12.41 0.58
C THR A 30 -26.36 12.35 1.99
N GLU A 31 -26.80 11.37 2.77
CA GLU A 31 -26.25 11.13 4.11
C GLU A 31 -25.08 10.15 4.04
N LEU A 32 -24.03 10.44 4.81
CA LEU A 32 -22.94 9.51 5.03
C LEU A 32 -23.37 8.38 5.98
N PRO A 33 -22.81 7.17 5.80
CA PRO A 33 -23.00 6.07 6.75
C PRO A 33 -22.61 6.47 8.16
N LEU A 34 -23.37 5.98 9.15
CA LEU A 34 -23.16 6.34 10.55
C LEU A 34 -21.75 6.00 11.03
N ASP A 35 -21.22 4.84 10.65
CA ASP A 35 -19.88 4.41 11.05
C ASP A 35 -18.77 5.24 10.40
N TYR A 36 -18.95 5.70 9.16
CA TYR A 36 -18.03 6.64 8.52
C TYR A 36 -18.07 8.03 9.18
N LYS A 37 -19.26 8.51 9.59
CA LYS A 37 -19.37 9.74 10.39
C LYS A 37 -18.68 9.63 11.74
N GLU A 38 -18.82 8.50 12.43
CA GLU A 38 -18.11 8.24 13.68
C GLU A 38 -16.59 8.26 13.46
N TYR A 39 -16.09 7.71 12.35
CA TYR A 39 -14.68 7.78 11.97
C TYR A 39 -14.18 9.22 11.77
N LEU A 40 -14.87 10.02 10.95
CA LEU A 40 -14.44 11.39 10.62
C LEU A 40 -14.28 12.28 11.86
N LYS A 41 -15.10 12.05 12.89
CA LYS A 41 -15.02 12.81 14.16
C LYS A 41 -13.69 12.64 14.89
N PHE A 42 -13.00 11.52 14.71
CA PHE A 42 -11.79 11.19 15.48
C PHE A 42 -10.54 11.01 14.63
N TYR A 43 -10.68 10.71 13.34
CA TYR A 43 -9.61 10.20 12.48
C TYR A 43 -9.63 10.84 11.08
N ASP A 44 -10.12 12.07 10.97
CA ASP A 44 -10.16 12.82 9.71
C ASP A 44 -8.82 12.81 8.95
N GLY A 45 -8.80 12.20 7.75
CA GLY A 45 -7.64 12.19 6.86
C GLY A 45 -6.42 11.38 7.32
N VAL A 46 -6.56 10.48 8.29
CA VAL A 46 -5.39 9.77 8.84
C VAL A 46 -5.00 8.54 8.02
N GLN A 47 -3.72 8.19 8.08
CA GLN A 47 -3.20 6.91 7.58
C GLN A 47 -3.41 5.80 8.63
N PRO A 48 -3.94 4.62 8.25
CA PRO A 48 -4.08 3.50 9.18
C PRO A 48 -2.74 2.83 9.51
N ILE A 49 -2.65 2.17 10.68
CA ILE A 49 -1.50 1.35 11.07
C ILE A 49 -1.42 0.09 10.21
N HIS A 50 -2.59 -0.48 9.94
CA HIS A 50 -2.79 -1.63 9.08
C HIS A 50 -3.23 -1.11 7.72
N GLU A 51 -2.37 -1.24 6.72
CA GLU A 51 -2.60 -0.65 5.40
C GLU A 51 -3.09 -1.66 4.36
N VAL A 52 -3.05 -2.96 4.66
CA VAL A 52 -3.36 -3.99 3.65
C VAL A 52 -4.80 -4.44 3.76
N PHE A 53 -5.49 -4.47 2.63
CA PHE A 53 -6.81 -5.09 2.47
C PHE A 53 -6.81 -6.04 1.27
N LEU A 54 -7.62 -7.09 1.35
CA LEU A 54 -7.81 -8.01 0.24
C LEU A 54 -8.86 -7.44 -0.72
N ILE A 55 -8.52 -7.33 -2.01
CA ILE A 55 -9.48 -6.97 -3.07
C ILE A 55 -10.37 -8.18 -3.36
N SER A 56 -9.74 -9.31 -3.71
CA SER A 56 -10.38 -10.61 -3.90
C SER A 56 -9.32 -11.71 -3.82
N LYS A 57 -9.71 -12.98 -3.95
CA LYS A 57 -8.72 -14.08 -4.00
C LYS A 57 -7.93 -14.06 -5.31
N GLU A 58 -8.55 -13.57 -6.36
CA GLU A 58 -8.04 -13.54 -7.73
C GLU A 58 -7.14 -12.32 -7.96
N GLU A 59 -7.57 -11.13 -7.50
CA GLU A 59 -6.83 -9.87 -7.66
C GLU A 59 -5.79 -9.66 -6.55
N GLY A 60 -5.88 -10.41 -5.46
CA GLY A 60 -4.96 -10.28 -4.33
C GLY A 60 -5.28 -9.08 -3.44
N ALA A 61 -4.24 -8.41 -2.96
CA ALA A 61 -4.34 -7.37 -1.93
C ALA A 61 -3.77 -6.04 -2.42
N SER A 62 -4.28 -4.94 -1.88
CA SER A 62 -3.74 -3.58 -2.10
C SER A 62 -3.33 -2.94 -0.77
N LEU A 63 -2.51 -1.90 -0.86
CA LEU A 63 -1.95 -1.13 0.25
C LEU A 63 -2.57 0.26 0.27
N LEU A 64 -3.52 0.47 1.16
CA LEU A 64 -4.15 1.75 1.44
C LEU A 64 -3.10 2.75 1.93
N HIS A 65 -2.91 3.82 1.18
CA HIS A 65 -1.93 4.85 1.50
C HIS A 65 -2.50 5.83 2.54
N TYR A 66 -3.68 6.38 2.30
CA TYR A 66 -4.37 7.24 3.26
C TYR A 66 -5.88 7.32 2.95
N PHE A 67 -6.65 7.71 3.97
CA PHE A 67 -8.03 8.14 3.79
C PHE A 67 -8.08 9.63 3.51
N PHE A 68 -9.07 10.08 2.74
CA PHE A 68 -9.31 11.49 2.52
C PHE A 68 -9.95 12.14 3.76
N GLY A 69 -9.51 13.36 4.07
CA GLY A 69 -10.03 14.14 5.19
C GLY A 69 -10.99 15.25 4.73
N LEU A 70 -11.92 15.62 5.58
CA LEU A 70 -12.83 16.74 5.36
C LEU A 70 -12.10 18.09 5.55
N LYS A 71 -11.13 18.15 6.47
CA LYS A 71 -10.36 19.38 6.76
C LYS A 71 -9.08 19.50 5.95
N GLU A 72 -8.77 18.52 5.11
CA GLU A 72 -7.62 18.60 4.22
C GLU A 72 -7.86 19.64 3.12
N THR A 73 -6.77 20.30 2.71
CA THR A 73 -6.82 21.51 1.88
C THR A 73 -6.25 21.31 0.47
N LYS A 74 -5.88 20.08 0.12
CA LYS A 74 -5.28 19.68 -1.16
C LYS A 74 -5.80 18.30 -1.56
N TYR A 75 -5.09 17.63 -2.48
CA TYR A 75 -5.37 16.32 -3.10
C TYR A 75 -5.87 15.19 -2.18
N GLU A 76 -5.78 15.36 -0.86
CA GLU A 76 -6.21 14.43 0.19
C GLU A 76 -7.57 14.83 0.79
N SER A 77 -8.23 15.86 0.24
CA SER A 77 -9.50 16.38 0.71
C SER A 77 -10.68 15.60 0.13
N LEU A 78 -11.65 15.23 0.97
CA LEU A 78 -12.94 14.71 0.53
C LEU A 78 -13.66 15.73 -0.36
N GLN A 79 -13.49 17.02 -0.09
CA GLN A 79 -14.15 18.07 -0.85
C GLN A 79 -13.59 18.19 -2.27
N GLU A 80 -12.27 18.11 -2.41
CA GLU A 80 -11.62 18.14 -3.73
C GLU A 80 -11.87 16.85 -4.50
N ASN A 81 -11.89 15.71 -3.80
CA ASN A 81 -12.10 14.40 -4.42
C ASN A 81 -13.58 14.04 -4.64
N LEU A 82 -14.51 14.93 -4.28
CA LEU A 82 -15.94 14.75 -4.51
C LEU A 82 -16.26 14.48 -5.99
N ASN A 83 -15.49 15.11 -6.89
CA ASN A 83 -15.70 15.02 -8.33
C ASN A 83 -14.77 13.99 -9.00
N THR A 84 -13.90 13.29 -8.26
CA THR A 84 -12.93 12.35 -8.84
C THR A 84 -13.61 11.27 -9.69
N PHE A 85 -14.80 10.82 -9.28
CA PHE A 85 -15.59 9.86 -10.06
C PHE A 85 -16.40 10.48 -11.21
N LEU A 86 -16.63 11.80 -11.23
CA LEU A 86 -17.31 12.45 -12.36
C LEU A 86 -16.46 12.39 -13.63
N GLU A 87 -15.15 12.53 -13.51
CA GLU A 87 -14.23 12.43 -14.65
C GLU A 87 -14.17 10.99 -15.20
N LEU A 88 -14.25 10.00 -14.31
CA LEU A 88 -14.23 8.58 -14.70
C LEU A 88 -15.51 8.15 -15.42
N GLN A 89 -16.65 8.83 -15.20
CA GLN A 89 -17.92 8.50 -15.86
C GLN A 89 -17.94 8.69 -17.37
N GLU A 90 -16.96 9.40 -17.95
CA GLU A 90 -16.81 9.48 -19.41
C GLU A 90 -16.52 8.10 -20.03
N TYR A 91 -16.07 7.16 -19.22
CA TYR A 91 -15.70 5.80 -19.60
C TYR A 91 -16.80 4.80 -19.19
N PRO A 92 -17.34 3.99 -20.13
CA PRO A 92 -18.46 3.07 -19.88
C PRO A 92 -18.28 2.11 -18.70
N GLU A 93 -17.05 1.65 -18.47
CA GLU A 93 -16.68 0.72 -17.41
C GLU A 93 -16.80 1.32 -16.00
N TYR A 94 -16.82 2.65 -15.87
CA TYR A 94 -17.01 3.37 -14.59
C TYR A 94 -18.38 4.04 -14.47
N ALA A 95 -19.33 3.79 -15.38
CA ALA A 95 -20.65 4.46 -15.37
C ALA A 95 -21.41 4.33 -14.03
N LYS A 96 -21.13 3.28 -13.24
CA LYS A 96 -21.71 3.04 -11.91
C LYS A 96 -21.08 3.86 -10.78
N THR A 97 -19.98 4.56 -11.03
CA THR A 97 -19.25 5.34 -10.00
C THR A 97 -19.92 6.67 -9.63
N SER A 98 -20.99 7.07 -10.34
CA SER A 98 -21.84 8.21 -9.96
C SER A 98 -22.49 8.07 -8.60
N GLU A 99 -22.51 6.84 -8.09
CA GLU A 99 -23.08 6.44 -6.81
C GLU A 99 -22.05 6.43 -5.69
N PHE A 100 -20.79 6.78 -5.97
CA PHE A 100 -19.67 6.60 -5.07
C PHE A 100 -19.06 7.91 -4.59
N LEU A 101 -18.61 7.90 -3.34
CA LEU A 101 -17.73 8.91 -2.78
C LEU A 101 -16.33 8.30 -2.66
N ALA A 102 -15.31 8.95 -3.22
CA ALA A 102 -13.94 8.55 -2.98
C ALA A 102 -13.57 8.92 -1.54
N ILE A 103 -13.06 7.94 -0.78
CA ILE A 103 -12.75 8.08 0.65
C ILE A 103 -11.27 7.81 0.97
N GLY A 104 -10.48 7.38 0.00
CA GLY A 104 -9.05 7.15 0.18
C GLY A 104 -8.37 6.68 -1.11
N ARG A 105 -7.07 6.44 -1.02
CA ARG A 105 -6.24 6.04 -2.16
C ARG A 105 -5.19 5.01 -1.77
N ASP A 106 -4.90 4.08 -2.67
CA ASP A 106 -3.75 3.18 -2.51
C ASP A 106 -2.45 3.82 -3.02
N GLN A 107 -1.31 3.14 -2.85
CA GLN A 107 -0.01 3.63 -3.34
C GLN A 107 0.11 3.65 -4.88
N GLY A 108 -0.65 2.80 -5.57
CA GLY A 108 -0.70 2.72 -7.04
C GLY A 108 -1.57 3.81 -7.67
N GLY A 109 -2.29 4.55 -6.83
CA GLY A 109 -3.14 5.65 -7.25
C GLY A 109 -4.60 5.27 -7.49
N ASN A 110 -4.99 4.03 -7.19
CA ASN A 110 -6.36 3.53 -7.23
C ASN A 110 -7.18 4.06 -6.05
N LEU A 111 -8.50 4.05 -6.19
CA LEU A 111 -9.38 4.70 -5.25
C LEU A 111 -10.07 3.70 -4.33
N LEU A 112 -10.20 4.07 -3.06
CA LEU A 112 -11.14 3.46 -2.15
C LEU A 112 -12.40 4.30 -2.14
N ALA A 113 -13.56 3.66 -2.28
CA ALA A 113 -14.84 4.31 -2.50
C ALA A 113 -15.93 3.79 -1.56
N LEU A 114 -16.84 4.66 -1.20
CA LEU A 114 -18.03 4.35 -0.41
C LEU A 114 -19.27 4.51 -1.28
N ASN A 115 -20.15 3.50 -1.29
CA ASN A 115 -21.44 3.66 -1.95
C ASN A 115 -22.37 4.57 -1.13
N ILE A 116 -22.93 5.58 -1.81
CA ILE A 116 -23.76 6.65 -1.25
C ILE A 116 -25.10 6.84 -1.98
N ALA A 117 -25.40 6.02 -3.01
CA ALA A 117 -26.57 6.25 -3.86
C ALA A 117 -27.91 5.80 -3.27
N ASP A 118 -27.91 4.87 -2.31
CA ASP A 118 -29.13 4.48 -1.61
C ASP A 118 -28.80 4.24 -0.13
N HIS A 119 -29.63 4.74 0.78
CA HIS A 119 -29.46 4.68 2.24
C HIS A 119 -29.41 3.24 2.83
N LYS A 120 -29.27 2.24 1.96
CA LYS A 120 -29.32 0.80 2.24
C LYS A 120 -28.06 0.07 1.81
N ASP A 121 -27.30 0.61 0.86
CA ASP A 121 -26.03 0.04 0.40
C ASP A 121 -24.90 1.02 0.72
N HIS A 122 -24.16 0.69 1.78
CA HIS A 122 -22.99 1.43 2.27
C HIS A 122 -21.72 0.57 2.19
N HIS A 123 -21.68 -0.34 1.21
CA HIS A 123 -20.52 -1.17 0.96
C HIS A 123 -19.30 -0.30 0.57
N VAL A 124 -18.11 -0.83 0.86
CA VAL A 124 -16.83 -0.23 0.47
C VAL A 124 -16.31 -0.93 -0.77
N TYR A 125 -15.82 -0.14 -1.73
CA TYR A 125 -15.31 -0.61 -3.02
C TYR A 125 -13.87 -0.15 -3.24
N PHE A 126 -13.09 -1.00 -3.89
CA PHE A 126 -11.84 -0.64 -4.53
C PHE A 126 -12.11 -0.37 -6.01
N VAL A 127 -11.61 0.75 -6.51
CA VAL A 127 -11.75 1.16 -7.91
C VAL A 127 -10.36 1.30 -8.52
N GLU A 128 -10.00 0.35 -9.37
CA GLU A 128 -8.77 0.40 -10.14
C GLU A 128 -8.91 1.43 -11.26
N VAL A 129 -8.05 2.45 -11.28
CA VAL A 129 -8.17 3.57 -12.24
C VAL A 129 -7.40 3.29 -13.53
N HIS A 130 -6.59 2.22 -13.55
CA HIS A 130 -5.66 1.92 -14.62
C HIS A 130 -5.79 0.47 -15.11
N GLY A 131 -6.52 0.26 -16.21
CA GLY A 131 -6.26 -0.90 -17.09
C GLY A 131 -7.19 -2.11 -17.02
N LEU A 132 -8.31 -2.08 -16.29
CA LEU A 132 -9.26 -3.21 -16.26
C LEU A 132 -10.59 -2.94 -16.97
N GLU A 133 -11.14 -4.01 -17.58
CA GLU A 133 -12.50 -4.02 -18.16
C GLU A 133 -13.61 -3.98 -17.08
N ASN A 134 -13.32 -4.42 -15.84
CA ASN A 134 -14.22 -4.32 -14.71
C ASN A 134 -13.45 -3.82 -13.46
N PRO A 135 -13.32 -2.49 -13.31
CA PRO A 135 -12.41 -1.89 -12.35
C PRO A 135 -12.94 -1.81 -10.92
N ILE A 136 -14.18 -2.25 -10.66
CA ILE A 136 -14.90 -1.99 -9.40
C ILE A 136 -15.09 -3.28 -8.62
N PHE A 137 -14.46 -3.35 -7.45
CA PHE A 137 -14.47 -4.51 -6.57
C PHE A 137 -15.03 -4.15 -5.21
N ARG A 138 -16.04 -4.89 -4.73
CA ARG A 138 -16.51 -4.73 -3.36
C ARG A 138 -15.50 -5.38 -2.39
N VAL A 139 -15.02 -4.61 -1.42
CA VAL A 139 -14.01 -5.07 -0.44
C VAL A 139 -14.56 -5.21 0.99
N ALA A 140 -15.68 -4.55 1.31
CA ALA A 140 -16.35 -4.74 2.59
C ALA A 140 -17.84 -4.36 2.51
N SER A 141 -18.63 -4.82 3.48
CA SER A 141 -20.06 -4.49 3.56
C SER A 141 -20.34 -3.21 4.34
N THR A 142 -19.40 -2.77 5.17
CA THR A 142 -19.48 -1.51 5.92
C THR A 142 -18.09 -0.90 6.02
N PHE A 143 -18.02 0.39 6.34
CA PHE A 143 -16.73 1.02 6.60
C PHE A 143 -16.05 0.43 7.85
N THR A 144 -16.84 0.08 8.87
CA THR A 144 -16.29 -0.61 10.04
C THR A 144 -15.68 -1.96 9.68
N GLU A 145 -16.40 -2.79 8.92
CA GLU A 145 -15.88 -4.10 8.48
C GLU A 145 -14.60 -3.95 7.66
N PHE A 146 -14.54 -2.92 6.80
CA PHE A 146 -13.31 -2.61 6.07
C PHE A 146 -12.14 -2.36 7.02
N LEU A 147 -12.32 -1.48 8.02
CA LEU A 147 -11.27 -1.20 9.00
C LEU A 147 -10.87 -2.42 9.84
N GLU A 148 -11.84 -3.27 10.21
CA GLU A 148 -11.60 -4.50 10.97
C GLU A 148 -10.83 -5.55 10.15
N ASN A 149 -10.98 -5.53 8.83
CA ASN A 149 -10.29 -6.42 7.89
C ASN A 149 -8.93 -5.90 7.43
N LEU A 150 -8.54 -4.67 7.82
CA LEU A 150 -7.18 -4.18 7.55
C LEU A 150 -6.17 -5.02 8.34
N TYR A 151 -5.09 -5.43 7.67
CA TYR A 151 -3.97 -6.13 8.29
C TYR A 151 -2.65 -5.48 7.90
N THR A 152 -1.62 -5.69 8.71
CA THR A 152 -0.24 -5.38 8.30
C THR A 152 0.31 -6.62 7.60
N LEU A 153 1.15 -6.43 6.57
CA LEU A 153 1.98 -7.52 6.08
C LEU A 153 2.80 -8.08 7.25
N SER A 154 2.42 -9.26 7.75
CA SER A 154 3.26 -9.97 8.70
C SER A 154 4.43 -10.56 7.93
N TYR A 155 5.60 -9.95 8.05
CA TYR A 155 6.82 -10.57 7.56
C TYR A 155 7.17 -11.75 8.48
N LYS A 156 7.59 -12.88 7.90
CA LYS A 156 7.92 -14.08 8.70
C LYS A 156 9.14 -13.86 9.59
N SER A 157 9.94 -12.84 9.29
CA SER A 157 11.14 -12.45 10.02
C SER A 157 11.45 -10.97 9.82
N GLU A 158 12.25 -10.40 10.71
CA GLU A 158 12.73 -9.01 10.60
C GLU A 158 13.53 -8.79 9.31
N ILE A 159 14.34 -9.77 8.89
CA ILE A 159 15.10 -9.67 7.64
C ILE A 159 14.21 -9.66 6.41
N GLU A 160 13.10 -10.41 6.40
CA GLU A 160 12.14 -10.35 5.30
C GLU A 160 11.50 -8.97 5.19
N ARG A 161 11.20 -8.31 6.32
CA ARG A 161 10.73 -6.91 6.33
C ARG A 161 11.79 -5.99 5.76
N ILE A 162 13.03 -6.09 6.25
CA ILE A 162 14.13 -5.21 5.84
C ILE A 162 14.39 -5.32 4.34
N MET A 163 14.40 -6.55 3.79
CA MET A 163 14.60 -6.78 2.36
C MET A 163 13.52 -6.12 1.50
N LYS A 164 12.26 -6.22 1.93
CA LYS A 164 11.11 -5.71 1.15
C LYS A 164 10.92 -4.21 1.27
N ILE A 165 11.07 -3.63 2.47
CA ILE A 165 10.71 -2.24 2.73
C ILE A 165 11.71 -1.46 3.62
N GLY A 166 12.75 -2.12 4.14
CA GLY A 166 13.72 -1.49 5.03
C GLY A 166 14.78 -0.68 4.30
N THR A 167 15.50 0.14 5.06
CA THR A 167 16.62 0.97 4.62
C THR A 167 17.96 0.24 4.74
N LEU A 168 18.99 0.78 4.08
CA LEU A 168 20.35 0.21 4.16
C LEU A 168 20.91 0.27 5.59
N GLU A 169 20.56 1.32 6.34
CA GLU A 169 20.98 1.45 7.74
C GLU A 169 20.31 0.41 8.65
N GLU A 170 19.05 0.05 8.38
CA GLU A 170 18.40 -1.06 9.08
C GLU A 170 19.05 -2.41 8.75
N LEU A 171 19.42 -2.65 7.48
CA LEU A 171 20.16 -3.86 7.09
C LEU A 171 21.51 -3.95 7.82
N LYS A 172 22.28 -2.85 7.85
CA LYS A 172 23.56 -2.78 8.56
C LYS A 172 23.38 -3.05 10.05
N ALA A 173 22.36 -2.45 10.67
CA ALA A 173 22.04 -2.67 12.07
C ALA A 173 21.62 -4.12 12.35
N TYR A 174 20.90 -4.76 11.42
CA TYR A 174 20.52 -6.17 11.53
C TYR A 174 21.71 -7.13 11.46
N ILE A 175 22.67 -6.87 10.55
CA ILE A 175 23.91 -7.65 10.44
C ILE A 175 24.79 -7.41 11.68
N GLY A 176 24.90 -6.15 12.11
CA GLY A 176 25.69 -5.78 13.28
C GLY A 176 27.15 -6.22 13.16
N GLU A 177 27.68 -6.82 14.23
CA GLU A 177 29.03 -7.42 14.25
C GLU A 177 29.02 -8.91 13.87
N ASP A 178 27.85 -9.52 13.70
CA ASP A 178 27.70 -10.95 13.42
C ASP A 178 27.71 -11.20 11.91
N VAL A 179 28.93 -11.31 11.38
CA VAL A 179 29.16 -11.56 9.94
C VAL A 179 28.64 -12.91 9.46
N ASP A 180 28.38 -13.87 10.36
CA ASP A 180 27.83 -15.18 9.96
C ASP A 180 26.41 -15.06 9.39
N ILE A 181 25.68 -14.01 9.78
CA ILE A 181 24.33 -13.70 9.25
C ILE A 181 24.37 -13.50 7.73
N LEU A 182 25.48 -12.99 7.17
CA LEU A 182 25.62 -12.80 5.74
C LEU A 182 25.43 -14.10 4.97
N PHE A 183 25.97 -15.21 5.50
CA PHE A 183 25.99 -16.49 4.81
C PHE A 183 24.83 -17.42 5.19
N ASN A 184 24.00 -17.00 6.15
CA ASN A 184 22.80 -17.74 6.52
C ASN A 184 21.83 -17.79 5.36
N LYS A 185 21.38 -19.01 5.05
CA LYS A 185 20.39 -19.23 4.01
C LYS A 185 19.01 -19.37 4.61
N ASP A 186 18.04 -18.73 3.98
CA ASP A 186 16.65 -18.88 4.38
C ASP A 186 16.06 -20.24 3.93
N GLN A 187 14.75 -20.44 4.19
CA GLN A 187 14.04 -21.66 3.80
C GLN A 187 14.00 -21.93 2.28
N TYR A 188 14.35 -20.94 1.47
CA TYR A 188 14.44 -21.03 0.00
C TYR A 188 15.89 -21.11 -0.48
N ASN A 189 16.84 -21.38 0.44
CA ASN A 189 18.27 -21.49 0.15
C ASN A 189 18.91 -20.19 -0.37
N ARG A 190 18.39 -19.03 0.05
CA ARG A 190 18.88 -17.70 -0.35
C ARG A 190 19.71 -17.06 0.76
N ASP A 191 20.90 -16.57 0.42
CA ASP A 191 21.68 -15.67 1.26
C ASP A 191 21.26 -14.20 1.06
N LEU A 192 21.83 -13.26 1.82
CA LEU A 192 21.40 -11.86 1.78
C LEU A 192 21.73 -11.18 0.45
N LEU A 193 22.82 -11.56 -0.23
CA LEU A 193 23.17 -11.00 -1.53
C LEU A 193 22.13 -11.41 -2.57
N LEU A 194 21.83 -12.71 -2.67
CA LEU A 194 20.83 -13.23 -3.59
C LEU A 194 19.43 -12.66 -3.28
N TYR A 195 19.08 -12.54 -1.99
CA TYR A 195 17.81 -11.95 -1.60
C TYR A 195 17.71 -10.47 -2.00
N SER A 196 18.80 -9.71 -1.83
CA SER A 196 18.85 -8.30 -2.26
C SER A 196 18.66 -8.16 -3.77
N VAL A 197 19.20 -9.08 -4.58
CA VAL A 197 18.96 -9.14 -6.03
C VAL A 197 17.48 -9.39 -6.34
N ILE A 198 16.87 -10.40 -5.71
CA ILE A 198 15.46 -10.76 -5.93
C ILE A 198 14.53 -9.60 -5.57
N CYS A 199 14.87 -8.82 -4.53
CA CYS A 199 14.12 -7.65 -4.09
C CYS A 199 14.50 -6.36 -4.83
N ILE A 200 15.37 -6.42 -5.85
CA ILE A 200 15.81 -5.27 -6.65
C ILE A 200 16.39 -4.14 -5.77
N ARG A 201 17.22 -4.52 -4.78
CA ARG A 201 17.86 -3.62 -3.83
C ARG A 201 19.29 -3.31 -4.23
N GLU A 202 19.46 -2.39 -5.18
CA GLU A 202 20.78 -2.02 -5.70
C GLU A 202 21.73 -1.50 -4.61
N ASP A 203 21.20 -0.70 -3.67
CA ASP A 203 21.92 -0.19 -2.50
C ASP A 203 22.44 -1.30 -1.58
N PHE A 204 21.64 -2.37 -1.41
CA PHE A 204 22.01 -3.51 -0.58
C PHE A 204 23.03 -4.38 -1.29
N VAL A 205 22.85 -4.63 -2.58
CA VAL A 205 23.80 -5.39 -3.40
C VAL A 205 25.17 -4.72 -3.34
N GLU A 206 25.26 -3.41 -3.55
CA GLU A 206 26.52 -2.66 -3.48
C GLU A 206 27.22 -2.83 -2.13
N TYR A 207 26.47 -2.71 -1.04
CA TYR A 207 27.01 -2.87 0.31
C TYR A 207 27.47 -4.29 0.60
N LEU A 208 26.74 -5.30 0.12
CA LEU A 208 27.00 -6.71 0.44
C LEU A 208 28.12 -7.32 -0.41
N LEU A 209 28.31 -6.85 -1.65
CA LEU A 209 29.29 -7.41 -2.60
C LEU A 209 30.68 -7.70 -2.00
N PRO A 210 31.31 -6.79 -1.23
CA PRO A 210 32.64 -7.02 -0.66
C PRO A 210 32.76 -8.22 0.29
N PHE A 211 31.63 -8.75 0.78
CA PHE A 211 31.62 -9.86 1.74
C PHE A 211 31.47 -11.23 1.08
N TYR A 212 31.16 -11.30 -0.21
CA TYR A 212 30.83 -12.56 -0.88
C TYR A 212 31.93 -13.01 -1.84
N GLY A 213 32.05 -14.33 -1.98
CA GLY A 213 32.94 -14.95 -2.93
C GLY A 213 32.36 -14.99 -4.35
N LYS A 214 33.23 -15.27 -5.31
CA LYS A 214 32.90 -15.35 -6.73
C LYS A 214 31.69 -16.24 -7.03
N GLU A 215 31.60 -17.42 -6.40
CA GLU A 215 30.52 -18.38 -6.65
C GLU A 215 29.14 -17.80 -6.30
N GLN A 216 29.01 -17.11 -5.16
CA GLN A 216 27.76 -16.48 -4.75
C GLN A 216 27.39 -15.29 -5.63
N ILE A 217 28.40 -14.52 -6.08
CA ILE A 217 28.21 -13.39 -6.99
C ILE A 217 27.75 -13.90 -8.37
N GLU A 218 28.32 -14.98 -8.90
CA GLU A 218 27.89 -15.62 -10.15
C GLU A 218 26.43 -16.12 -10.06
N ALA A 219 26.07 -16.81 -8.98
CA ALA A 219 24.69 -17.27 -8.78
C ALA A 219 23.67 -16.11 -8.70
N SER A 220 24.07 -15.02 -8.03
CA SER A 220 23.26 -13.80 -7.93
C SER A 220 23.13 -13.10 -9.28
N GLN A 221 24.19 -13.08 -10.09
CA GLN A 221 24.18 -12.54 -11.45
C GLN A 221 23.28 -13.35 -12.38
N GLU A 222 23.36 -14.68 -12.35
CA GLU A 222 22.50 -15.55 -13.16
C GLU A 222 21.01 -15.30 -12.85
N THR A 223 20.70 -15.13 -11.56
CA THR A 223 19.34 -14.79 -11.10
C THR A 223 18.92 -13.41 -11.61
N ALA A 224 19.78 -12.39 -11.48
CA ALA A 224 19.51 -11.04 -11.96
C ALA A 224 19.25 -11.01 -13.48
N LEU A 225 20.09 -11.69 -14.26
CA LEU A 225 19.95 -11.80 -15.71
C LEU A 225 18.64 -12.49 -16.09
N SER A 226 18.33 -13.63 -15.44
CA SER A 226 17.10 -14.37 -15.70
C SER A 226 15.85 -13.53 -15.40
N ASN A 227 15.84 -12.80 -14.29
CA ASN A 227 14.72 -11.94 -13.91
C ASN A 227 14.61 -10.69 -14.77
N SER A 228 15.73 -10.13 -15.26
CA SER A 228 15.73 -8.95 -16.13
C SER A 228 14.99 -9.14 -17.46
N ILE A 229 14.76 -10.39 -17.87
CA ILE A 229 13.93 -10.72 -19.05
C ILE A 229 12.46 -10.38 -18.79
N LEU A 230 12.01 -10.47 -17.53
CA LEU A 230 10.61 -10.34 -17.13
C LEU A 230 10.31 -9.04 -16.38
N PHE A 231 11.33 -8.44 -15.74
CA PHE A 231 11.16 -7.33 -14.81
C PHE A 231 12.22 -6.23 -15.06
N GLU A 232 11.78 -4.98 -15.01
CA GLU A 232 12.67 -3.81 -15.11
C GLU A 232 13.45 -3.59 -13.79
N GLY A 233 14.46 -2.69 -13.81
CA GLY A 233 15.19 -2.27 -12.61
C GLY A 233 16.45 -3.08 -12.26
N TYR A 234 16.79 -4.11 -13.04
CA TYR A 234 17.98 -4.94 -12.79
C TYR A 234 19.29 -4.40 -13.37
N GLU A 235 19.25 -3.36 -14.22
CA GLU A 235 20.42 -2.88 -14.97
C GLU A 235 21.59 -2.47 -14.06
N GLY A 236 21.31 -1.68 -13.02
CA GLY A 236 22.31 -1.24 -12.05
C GLY A 236 22.90 -2.41 -11.24
N ILE A 237 22.04 -3.34 -10.80
CA ILE A 237 22.45 -4.57 -10.09
C ILE A 237 23.37 -5.43 -10.96
N ILE A 238 22.97 -5.71 -12.21
CA ILE A 238 23.77 -6.51 -13.16
C ILE A 238 25.12 -5.85 -13.41
N SER A 239 25.15 -4.53 -13.55
CA SER A 239 26.39 -3.76 -13.73
C SER A 239 27.35 -3.96 -12.55
N LYS A 240 26.87 -3.80 -11.31
CA LYS A 240 27.70 -3.99 -10.10
C LYS A 240 28.22 -5.41 -9.95
N LEU A 241 27.38 -6.41 -10.18
CA LEU A 241 27.79 -7.82 -10.13
C LEU A 241 28.86 -8.12 -11.20
N ASN A 242 28.72 -7.57 -12.42
CA ASN A 242 29.74 -7.71 -13.47
C ASN A 242 31.08 -7.08 -13.11
N ILE A 243 31.07 -5.94 -12.43
CA ILE A 243 32.31 -5.29 -11.97
C ILE A 243 32.98 -6.18 -10.91
N ALA A 244 32.22 -6.63 -9.91
CA ALA A 244 32.76 -7.48 -8.84
C ALA A 244 33.34 -8.81 -9.33
N LEU A 245 32.81 -9.41 -10.41
CA LEU A 245 33.34 -10.65 -10.99
C LEU A 245 34.64 -10.47 -11.79
N ARG A 246 35.02 -9.23 -12.09
CA ARG A 246 36.27 -8.90 -12.82
C ARG A 246 37.43 -8.55 -11.89
N GLU A 247 37.13 -8.24 -10.63
CA GLU A 247 38.10 -7.93 -9.57
C GLU A 247 38.59 -9.21 -8.87
#